data_AF-Q44193-F1
#
_entry.id   AF-Q44193-F1
#
_cell.length_a   1.000
_cell.length_b   1.000
_cell.length_c   1.000
_cell.angle_alpha   90.00
_cell.angle_beta   90.00
_cell.angle_gamma   90.00
#
_symmetry.space_group_name_H-M   'P 1'
#
loop_
_entity.id
_entity.type
_entity.pdbx_description
1 polymer ?
#
loop_
_entity_poly.entity_id
_entity_poly.type
_entity_poly.pdbx_seq_one_letter_code
_entity_poly.pdbx_strand_id
1 'polypeptide(L)'
;MPTHMHFLPRFYPRNLTQAWNQINLCEEIRFAFITYSQVYGKTLMEYQKGWARDVLELEENSPPVNILKQLAQILKDQLCYHRPMFVSQPDLAREREQHVFVYLSREKMQKVLREQSITFGMEAVVATTIQPYRCDLSVKALLHAHNLAWPLRRMVKSDLECFIAIFASTLFVHLLEAKLTNLYGREAPCAFFVRLGTENRRYDVIACGLTKFDESDCVVPPPAAAQPDLNLRLSVQSEEDVMKPEIVYPKNEA
;
A
#
# COMPACT_ATOMS: atom_id res chain seq x y z
N MET A 1 30.56 10.61 19.17
CA MET A 1 29.60 10.59 18.02
C MET A 1 30.38 10.23 16.78
N PRO A 2 29.85 9.39 15.87
CA PRO A 2 30.58 9.01 14.66
C PRO A 2 30.96 10.27 13.88
N THR A 3 32.26 10.47 13.69
CA THR A 3 32.89 11.69 13.15
C THR A 3 32.83 11.76 11.62
N HIS A 4 32.43 10.68 10.96
CA HIS A 4 32.12 10.67 9.55
C HIS A 4 30.59 10.71 9.37
N MET A 5 30.05 11.92 9.24
CA MET A 5 28.70 12.07 8.69
C MET A 5 28.75 11.65 7.22
N HIS A 6 28.62 10.36 6.97
CA HIS A 6 28.33 9.87 5.64
C HIS A 6 27.01 10.54 5.22
N PHE A 7 27.04 11.32 4.15
CA PHE A 7 25.82 11.87 3.57
C PHE A 7 25.02 10.72 2.95
N LEU A 8 23.78 10.53 3.39
CA LEU A 8 22.88 9.59 2.73
C LEU A 8 22.81 9.95 1.24
N PRO A 9 23.11 9.00 0.32
CA PRO A 9 22.94 9.25 -1.10
C PRO A 9 21.50 9.69 -1.37
N ARG A 10 21.30 10.60 -2.31
CA ARG A 10 19.95 11.03 -2.70
C ARG A 10 19.57 10.38 -4.01
N PHE A 11 18.38 9.78 -4.05
CA PHE A 11 17.76 9.38 -5.30
C PHE A 11 16.97 10.54 -5.89
N TYR A 12 17.06 10.72 -7.20
CA TYR A 12 16.29 11.72 -7.93
C TYR A 12 15.10 11.04 -8.62
N PRO A 13 13.85 11.31 -8.21
CA PRO A 13 12.66 10.69 -8.79
C PRO A 13 12.53 11.00 -10.29
N ARG A 14 12.07 10.02 -11.07
CA ARG A 14 11.68 10.26 -12.46
C ARG A 14 10.39 11.08 -12.50
N ASN A 15 10.47 12.31 -13.01
CA ASN A 15 9.31 13.19 -13.18
C ASN A 15 8.61 12.90 -14.52
N LEU A 16 7.41 12.31 -14.44
CA LEU A 16 6.55 11.91 -15.56
C LEU A 16 5.27 12.76 -15.64
N THR A 17 5.30 13.99 -15.12
CA THR A 17 4.17 14.92 -15.18
C THR A 17 3.89 15.47 -16.58
N GLN A 18 4.86 15.35 -17.50
CA GLN A 18 4.67 15.73 -18.90
C GLN A 18 3.69 14.77 -19.61
N ALA A 19 3.20 15.16 -20.79
CA ALA A 19 2.20 14.39 -21.53
C ALA A 19 2.80 13.12 -22.18
N TRP A 20 3.00 12.08 -21.38
CA TRP A 20 3.40 10.76 -21.85
C TRP A 20 2.17 9.92 -22.26
N ASN A 21 2.33 9.09 -23.29
CA ASN A 21 1.35 8.04 -23.63
C ASN A 21 1.49 6.84 -22.69
N GLN A 22 0.55 5.89 -22.73
CA GLN A 22 0.52 4.72 -21.84
C GLN A 22 1.78 3.84 -21.93
N ILE A 23 2.24 3.54 -23.15
CA ILE A 23 3.39 2.65 -23.39
C ILE A 23 4.63 3.28 -22.77
N ASN A 24 4.86 4.56 -23.06
CA ASN A 24 6.02 5.26 -22.54
C ASN A 24 5.99 5.36 -21.00
N LEU A 25 4.82 5.58 -20.38
CA LEU A 25 4.70 5.57 -18.92
C LEU A 25 5.08 4.22 -18.32
N CYS A 26 4.66 3.11 -18.93
CA CYS A 26 5.00 1.78 -18.47
C CYS A 26 6.52 1.54 -18.51
N GLU A 27 7.16 1.86 -19.65
CA GLU A 27 8.60 1.68 -19.84
C GLU A 27 9.42 2.57 -18.90
N GLU A 28 9.05 3.84 -18.77
CA GLU A 28 9.75 4.81 -17.92
C GLU A 28 9.67 4.45 -16.43
N ILE A 29 8.50 3.99 -15.96
CA ILE A 29 8.34 3.54 -14.57
C ILE A 29 9.18 2.28 -14.33
N ARG A 30 9.14 1.30 -15.26
CA ARG A 30 9.97 0.08 -15.15
C ARG A 30 11.46 0.43 -15.13
N PHE A 31 11.90 1.32 -16.01
CA PHE A 31 13.28 1.77 -16.07
C PHE A 31 13.72 2.47 -14.78
N ALA A 32 12.84 3.30 -14.19
CA ALA A 32 13.13 3.97 -12.92
C ALA A 32 13.29 2.97 -11.76
N PHE A 33 12.43 1.95 -11.66
CA PHE A 33 12.59 0.88 -10.67
C PHE A 33 13.90 0.11 -10.85
N ILE A 34 14.24 -0.30 -12.07
CA ILE A 34 15.49 -1.01 -12.37
C ILE A 34 16.70 -0.16 -11.98
N THR A 35 16.69 1.13 -12.32
CA THR A 35 17.76 2.06 -11.98
C THR A 35 17.90 2.21 -10.46
N TYR A 36 16.80 2.31 -9.73
CA TYR A 36 16.84 2.37 -8.27
C TYR A 36 17.45 1.10 -7.68
N SER A 37 16.94 -0.10 -8.02
CA SER A 37 17.44 -1.36 -7.44
C SER A 37 18.91 -1.63 -7.80
N GLN A 38 19.28 -1.43 -9.07
CA GLN A 38 20.60 -1.84 -9.56
C GLN A 38 21.71 -0.84 -9.25
N VAL A 39 21.40 0.46 -9.18
CA VAL A 39 22.39 1.52 -9.00
C VAL A 39 22.28 2.07 -7.58
N TYR A 40 21.15 2.70 -7.25
CA TYR A 40 21.01 3.42 -5.99
C TYR A 40 20.95 2.48 -4.78
N GLY A 41 20.25 1.35 -4.88
CA GLY A 41 20.14 0.35 -3.82
C GLY A 41 21.50 -0.20 -3.40
N LYS A 42 22.42 -0.40 -4.35
CA LYS A 42 23.80 -0.82 -4.05
C LYS A 42 24.56 0.27 -3.28
N THR A 43 24.52 1.51 -3.76
CA THR A 43 25.17 2.65 -3.09
C THR A 43 24.61 2.86 -1.67
N LEU A 44 23.29 2.74 -1.51
CA LEU A 44 22.63 2.86 -0.20
C LEU A 44 23.00 1.72 0.75
N MET A 45 23.09 0.48 0.25
CA MET A 45 23.55 -0.66 1.03
C MET A 45 25.00 -0.50 1.48
N GLU A 46 25.90 -0.09 0.60
CA GLU A 46 27.32 0.16 0.94
C GLU A 46 27.46 1.24 2.01
N TYR A 47 26.70 2.32 1.87
CA TYR A 47 26.59 3.37 2.88
C TYR A 47 26.15 2.81 4.24
N GLN A 48 25.09 2.00 4.27
CA GLN A 48 24.53 1.43 5.50
C GLN A 48 25.49 0.45 6.15
N LYS A 49 26.21 -0.36 5.37
CA LYS A 49 27.27 -1.25 5.85
C LYS A 49 28.44 -0.49 6.47
N GLY A 50 28.84 0.64 5.88
CA GLY A 50 29.86 1.53 6.45
C GLY A 50 29.42 2.06 7.82
N TRP A 51 28.24 2.68 7.87
CA TRP A 51 27.65 3.17 9.12
C TRP A 51 27.51 2.07 10.19
N ALA A 52 27.05 0.88 9.80
CA ALA A 52 26.85 -0.23 10.73
C ALA A 52 28.17 -0.72 11.34
N ARG A 53 29.27 -0.67 10.58
CA ARG A 53 30.60 -1.02 11.09
C ARG A 53 31.03 -0.06 12.19
N ASP A 54 30.97 1.25 11.91
CA ASP A 54 31.35 2.30 12.85
C ASP A 54 30.55 2.23 14.15
N VAL A 55 29.25 1.94 14.07
CA VAL A 55 28.37 1.83 15.24
C VAL A 55 28.70 0.61 16.10
N LEU A 56 29.07 -0.52 15.49
CA LEU A 56 29.38 -1.73 16.23
C LEU A 56 30.70 -1.64 17.01
N GLU A 57 31.61 -0.77 16.55
CA GLU A 57 32.88 -0.46 17.21
C GLU A 57 32.71 0.48 18.42
N LEU A 58 31.54 1.09 18.61
CA LEU A 58 31.27 1.94 19.77
C LEU A 58 31.29 1.13 21.08
N GLU A 59 31.86 1.70 22.14
CA GLU A 59 31.83 1.09 23.47
C GLU A 59 30.40 1.09 24.06
N GLU A 60 29.99 -0.05 24.65
CA GLU A 60 28.65 -0.26 25.24
C GLU A 60 28.55 0.33 26.63
N ASN A 61 28.67 1.65 26.72
CA ASN A 61 28.79 2.33 28.01
C ASN A 61 27.44 2.89 28.52
N SER A 62 26.38 2.81 27.71
CA SER A 62 25.01 3.21 28.11
C SER A 62 23.94 2.75 27.08
N PRO A 63 22.68 2.55 27.51
CA PRO A 63 21.55 2.66 26.60
C PRO A 63 21.51 4.13 26.16
N PRO A 64 21.79 4.44 24.88
CA PRO A 64 21.08 3.90 23.72
C PRO A 64 22.00 3.24 22.66
N VAL A 65 23.28 3.01 22.99
CA VAL A 65 24.26 2.36 22.10
C VAL A 65 23.83 0.93 21.75
N ASN A 66 23.26 0.20 22.70
CA ASN A 66 22.79 -1.17 22.47
C ASN A 66 21.70 -1.23 21.37
N ILE A 67 20.78 -0.26 21.35
CA ILE A 67 19.74 -0.17 20.32
C ILE A 67 20.35 0.17 18.96
N LEU A 68 21.35 1.06 18.92
CA LEU A 68 22.08 1.37 17.69
C LEU A 68 22.81 0.14 17.14
N LYS A 69 23.45 -0.65 18.01
CA LYS A 69 24.13 -1.89 17.61
C LYS A 69 23.16 -2.94 17.08
N GLN A 70 21.98 -3.08 17.68
CA GLN A 70 20.91 -3.94 17.14
C GLN A 70 20.48 -3.49 15.74
N LEU A 71 20.26 -2.18 15.55
CA LEU A 71 19.93 -1.64 14.23
C LEU A 71 21.08 -1.86 13.22
N ALA A 72 22.32 -1.60 13.62
CA ALA A 72 23.51 -1.85 12.81
C ALA A 72 23.63 -3.31 12.39
N GLN A 73 23.30 -4.25 13.27
CA GLN A 73 23.33 -5.67 12.93
C GLN A 73 22.31 -6.03 11.84
N ILE A 74 21.15 -5.39 11.81
CA ILE A 74 20.15 -5.56 10.73
C ILE A 74 20.64 -4.93 9.43
N LEU A 75 21.13 -3.68 9.50
CA LEU A 75 21.52 -2.90 8.32
C LEU A 75 22.81 -3.38 7.63
N LYS A 76 23.53 -4.33 8.21
CA LYS A 76 24.62 -5.04 7.54
C LYS A 76 24.12 -5.88 6.37
N ASP A 77 22.95 -6.48 6.52
CA ASP A 77 22.46 -7.52 5.61
C ASP A 77 21.16 -7.12 4.91
N GLN A 78 20.44 -6.13 5.46
CA GLN A 78 19.15 -5.69 4.94
C GLN A 78 19.12 -4.19 4.64
N LEU A 79 18.65 -3.85 3.43
CA LEU A 79 18.49 -2.47 2.99
C LEU A 79 17.39 -1.80 3.80
N CYS A 80 17.63 -0.58 4.25
CA CYS A 80 16.62 0.30 4.84
C CYS A 80 16.41 1.53 3.96
N TYR A 81 15.17 1.92 3.66
CA TYR A 81 14.92 3.04 2.73
C TYR A 81 15.09 4.43 3.36
N HIS A 82 15.30 4.52 4.68
CA HIS A 82 15.63 5.78 5.35
C HIS A 82 17.04 5.78 5.96
N ARG A 83 17.48 6.96 6.38
CA ARG A 83 18.74 7.13 7.15
C ARG A 83 18.72 6.25 8.40
N PRO A 84 19.84 5.62 8.77
CA PRO A 84 19.97 4.98 10.07
C PRO A 84 19.79 6.05 11.16
N MET A 85 18.61 6.08 11.77
CA MET A 85 18.25 6.97 12.87
C MET A 85 17.64 6.11 13.97
N PHE A 86 17.58 6.64 15.19
CA PHE A 86 16.72 6.06 16.21
C PHE A 86 15.27 6.13 15.73
N VAL A 87 14.75 5.00 15.29
CA VAL A 87 13.36 4.81 14.91
C VAL A 87 12.82 3.60 15.66
N SER A 88 11.54 3.64 16.03
CA SER A 88 10.90 2.54 16.78
C SER A 88 10.87 1.23 15.99
N GLN A 89 10.73 1.32 14.66
CA GLN A 89 10.76 0.20 13.72
C GLN A 89 11.57 0.60 12.49
N PRO A 90 12.49 -0.19 11.92
CA PRO A 90 13.17 0.17 10.68
C PRO A 90 12.29 -0.03 9.44
N ASP A 91 12.39 0.86 8.45
CA ASP A 91 11.68 0.79 7.16
C ASP A 91 12.47 -0.08 6.16
N LEU A 92 12.45 -1.38 6.40
CA LEU A 92 13.30 -2.33 5.70
C LEU A 92 12.74 -2.69 4.32
N ALA A 93 13.64 -2.92 3.37
CA ALA A 93 13.31 -3.56 2.10
C ALA A 93 12.80 -4.98 2.34
N ARG A 94 11.82 -5.38 1.55
CA ARG A 94 11.27 -6.74 1.54
C ARG A 94 12.20 -7.67 0.77
N GLU A 95 12.16 -8.97 1.09
CA GLU A 95 12.89 -10.01 0.34
C GLU A 95 12.48 -10.04 -1.14
N ARG A 96 11.18 -9.84 -1.41
CA ARG A 96 10.65 -9.66 -2.75
C ARG A 96 10.28 -8.21 -2.92
N GLU A 97 10.99 -7.54 -3.83
CA GLU A 97 10.71 -6.17 -4.22
C GLU A 97 9.25 -6.05 -4.70
N GLN A 98 8.47 -5.23 -3.99
CA GLN A 98 7.08 -5.00 -4.30
C GLN A 98 6.92 -3.55 -4.76
N HIS A 99 6.75 -3.36 -6.06
CA HIS A 99 6.45 -2.06 -6.65
C HIS A 99 4.99 -1.70 -6.36
N VAL A 100 4.77 -0.54 -5.75
CA VAL A 100 3.43 -0.06 -5.46
C VAL A 100 3.30 1.41 -5.83
N PHE A 101 2.06 1.82 -6.03
CA PHE A 101 1.66 3.17 -6.36
C PHE A 101 0.82 3.74 -5.22
N VAL A 102 1.10 4.99 -4.87
CA VAL A 102 0.26 5.79 -3.99
C VAL A 102 -0.33 6.90 -4.84
N TYR A 103 -1.66 6.99 -4.88
CA TYR A 103 -2.33 8.08 -5.55
C TYR A 103 -2.53 9.26 -4.61
N LEU A 104 -2.46 10.45 -5.18
CA LEU A 104 -2.58 11.71 -4.45
C LEU A 104 -3.11 12.83 -5.35
N SER A 105 -3.64 13.86 -4.71
CA SER A 105 -4.03 15.12 -5.34
C SER A 105 -2.88 15.88 -5.98
N ARG A 106 -3.18 16.73 -6.97
CA ARG A 106 -2.20 17.66 -7.55
C ARG A 106 -1.49 18.53 -6.51
N GLU A 107 -2.18 18.97 -5.46
CA GLU A 107 -1.58 19.78 -4.39
C GLU A 107 -0.42 19.03 -3.69
N LYS A 108 -0.68 17.81 -3.24
CA LYS A 108 0.35 16.94 -2.65
C LYS A 108 1.50 16.65 -3.63
N MET A 109 1.20 16.54 -4.93
CA MET A 109 2.22 16.31 -5.96
C MET A 109 3.21 17.49 -6.05
N GLN A 110 2.74 18.73 -5.93
CA GLN A 110 3.62 19.91 -5.91
C GLN A 110 4.63 19.87 -4.75
N LYS A 111 4.25 19.28 -3.61
CA LYS A 111 5.19 19.05 -2.51
C LYS A 111 6.24 18.01 -2.87
N VAL A 112 5.82 16.89 -3.46
CA VAL A 112 6.74 15.83 -3.92
C VAL A 112 7.73 16.35 -4.96
N LEU A 113 7.29 17.16 -5.92
CA LEU A 113 8.17 17.71 -6.95
C LEU A 113 9.23 18.65 -6.36
N ARG A 114 8.87 19.44 -5.33
CA ARG A 114 9.81 20.33 -4.63
C ARG A 114 10.79 19.57 -3.73
N GLU A 115 10.30 18.57 -3.01
CA GLU A 115 11.08 17.85 -1.99
C GLU A 115 11.78 16.60 -2.54
N GLN A 116 11.46 16.19 -3.77
CA GLN A 116 11.93 14.98 -4.46
C GLN A 116 11.74 13.70 -3.64
N SER A 117 10.79 13.73 -2.72
CA SER A 117 10.51 12.68 -1.75
C SER A 117 9.13 12.93 -1.16
N ILE A 118 8.64 11.98 -0.37
CA ILE A 118 7.40 12.15 0.38
C ILE A 118 7.61 11.82 1.84
N THR A 119 6.98 12.57 2.73
CA THR A 119 6.94 12.24 4.15
C THR A 119 5.58 11.65 4.49
N PHE A 120 5.56 10.40 4.93
CA PHE A 120 4.37 9.78 5.50
C PHE A 120 4.43 9.91 7.01
N GLY A 121 3.38 10.47 7.60
CA GLY A 121 3.34 10.85 9.00
C GLY A 121 2.37 10.01 9.83
N MET A 122 1.55 10.74 10.57
CA MET A 122 0.49 10.22 11.44
C MET A 122 -0.74 9.70 10.69
N GLU A 123 -0.85 9.99 9.39
CA GLU A 123 -1.93 9.48 8.56
C GLU A 123 -1.56 8.12 7.97
N ALA A 124 -2.54 7.22 7.93
CA ALA A 124 -2.41 5.98 7.18
C ALA A 124 -2.30 6.26 5.67
N VAL A 125 -1.48 5.48 4.99
CA VAL A 125 -1.24 5.59 3.55
C VAL A 125 -1.60 4.28 2.89
N VAL A 126 -2.46 4.35 1.87
CA VAL A 126 -2.86 3.21 1.06
C VAL A 126 -2.01 3.21 -0.22
N ALA A 127 -1.37 2.08 -0.47
CA ALA A 127 -0.64 1.82 -1.71
C ALA A 127 -1.27 0.64 -2.45
N THR A 128 -1.11 0.58 -3.76
CA THR A 128 -1.71 -0.47 -4.60
C THR A 128 -0.78 -0.91 -5.73
N THR A 129 -0.99 -2.11 -6.26
CA THR A 129 -0.32 -2.60 -7.48
C THR A 129 -0.98 -2.10 -8.77
N ILE A 130 -2.11 -1.39 -8.68
CA ILE A 130 -2.80 -0.86 -9.85
C ILE A 130 -1.90 0.16 -10.54
N GLN A 131 -1.62 -0.06 -11.83
CA GLN A 131 -0.70 0.82 -12.54
C GLN A 131 -1.38 2.14 -12.95
N PRO A 132 -0.71 3.30 -12.82
CA PRO A 132 -1.29 4.62 -13.07
C PRO A 132 -1.64 4.89 -14.54
N TYR A 133 -1.19 4.03 -15.45
CA TYR A 133 -1.36 4.12 -16.90
C TYR A 133 -2.43 3.15 -17.44
N ARG A 134 -3.27 2.56 -16.58
CA ARG A 134 -4.40 1.70 -16.99
C ARG A 134 -5.53 2.53 -17.57
N CYS A 135 -5.39 2.96 -18.83
CA CYS A 135 -6.42 3.70 -19.58
C CYS A 135 -7.70 2.87 -19.80
N ASP A 136 -7.65 1.57 -19.58
CA ASP A 136 -8.81 0.67 -19.63
C ASP A 136 -9.53 0.54 -18.28
N LEU A 137 -9.11 1.29 -17.25
CA LEU A 137 -9.76 1.32 -15.94
C LEU A 137 -10.38 2.69 -15.70
N SER A 138 -11.67 2.71 -15.31
CA SER A 138 -12.35 3.96 -15.01
C SER A 138 -11.96 4.50 -13.63
N VAL A 139 -11.95 5.82 -13.50
CA VAL A 139 -11.73 6.50 -12.21
C VAL A 139 -12.74 6.03 -11.16
N LYS A 140 -13.99 5.76 -11.55
CA LYS A 140 -15.04 5.25 -10.63
C LYS A 140 -14.70 3.87 -10.07
N ALA A 141 -14.27 2.93 -10.93
CA ALA A 141 -13.88 1.60 -10.49
C ALA A 141 -12.70 1.66 -9.51
N LEU A 142 -11.72 2.53 -9.81
CA LEU A 142 -10.57 2.73 -8.94
C LEU A 142 -10.96 3.36 -7.59
N LEU A 143 -11.80 4.40 -7.59
CA LEU A 143 -12.33 5.01 -6.36
C LEU A 143 -13.08 3.98 -5.51
N HIS A 144 -13.92 3.17 -6.14
CA HIS A 144 -14.67 2.12 -5.45
C HIS A 144 -13.73 1.12 -4.78
N ALA A 145 -12.72 0.60 -5.51
CA ALA A 145 -11.76 -0.34 -4.95
C ALA A 145 -10.91 0.26 -3.81
N HIS A 146 -10.45 1.51 -3.96
CA HIS A 146 -9.74 2.21 -2.88
C HIS A 146 -10.60 2.38 -1.62
N ASN A 147 -11.85 2.77 -1.79
CA ASN A 147 -12.78 3.00 -0.68
C ASN A 147 -13.27 1.70 -0.03
N LEU A 148 -13.27 0.60 -0.79
CA LEU A 148 -13.51 -0.74 -0.26
C LEU A 148 -12.30 -1.23 0.57
N ALA A 149 -11.08 -1.02 0.06
CA ALA A 149 -9.86 -1.40 0.76
C ALA A 149 -9.68 -0.59 2.06
N TRP A 150 -9.89 0.73 2.04
CA TRP A 150 -9.68 1.57 3.21
C TRP A 150 -10.88 2.50 3.52
N PRO A 151 -11.94 1.95 4.14
CA PRO A 151 -13.18 2.70 4.37
C PRO A 151 -13.02 3.86 5.36
N LEU A 152 -11.96 3.84 6.20
CA LEU A 152 -11.69 4.86 7.22
C LEU A 152 -11.32 6.23 6.63
N ARG A 153 -10.82 6.27 5.39
CA ARG A 153 -10.55 7.51 4.67
C ARG A 153 -10.98 7.35 3.22
N ARG A 154 -12.19 7.83 2.92
CA ARG A 154 -12.71 7.80 1.56
C ARG A 154 -11.92 8.74 0.66
N MET A 155 -11.42 8.20 -0.44
CA MET A 155 -10.85 8.95 -1.55
C MET A 155 -11.96 9.56 -2.40
N VAL A 156 -11.67 10.74 -2.94
CA VAL A 156 -12.46 11.42 -3.97
C VAL A 156 -11.68 11.50 -5.28
N LYS A 157 -12.33 11.87 -6.39
CA LYS A 157 -11.71 11.95 -7.73
C LYS A 157 -10.41 12.77 -7.72
N SER A 158 -10.37 13.88 -7.01
CA SER A 158 -9.17 14.72 -6.92
C SER A 158 -8.00 14.02 -6.25
N ASP A 159 -8.21 12.99 -5.43
CA ASP A 159 -7.11 12.23 -4.80
C ASP A 159 -6.44 11.24 -5.76
N LEU A 160 -7.02 11.01 -6.96
CA LEU A 160 -6.52 10.07 -7.96
C LEU A 160 -5.86 10.74 -9.16
N GLU A 161 -5.65 12.06 -9.14
CA GLU A 161 -5.11 12.78 -10.31
C GLU A 161 -3.63 12.50 -10.57
N CYS A 162 -2.87 12.19 -9.52
CA CYS A 162 -1.44 11.99 -9.58
C CYS A 162 -1.04 10.70 -8.86
N PHE A 163 0.17 10.22 -9.17
CA PHE A 163 0.74 9.06 -8.51
C PHE A 163 2.19 9.30 -8.12
N ILE A 164 2.63 8.62 -7.07
CA ILE A 164 4.03 8.28 -6.84
C ILE A 164 4.21 6.77 -6.91
N ALA A 165 5.35 6.34 -7.42
CA ALA A 165 5.80 4.97 -7.43
C ALA A 165 6.88 4.79 -6.35
N ILE A 166 6.73 3.76 -5.51
CA ILE A 166 7.65 3.45 -4.42
C ILE A 166 7.88 1.93 -4.34
N PHE A 167 8.94 1.53 -3.65
CA PHE A 167 9.02 0.17 -3.10
C PHE A 167 8.21 0.11 -1.81
N ALA A 168 7.36 -0.90 -1.67
CA ALA A 168 6.73 -1.19 -0.40
C ALA A 168 7.78 -1.80 0.55
N SER A 169 8.01 -1.14 1.68
CA SER A 169 8.84 -1.66 2.77
C SER A 169 8.08 -2.70 3.61
N THR A 170 8.73 -3.20 4.65
CA THR A 170 8.10 -4.03 5.69
C THR A 170 6.98 -3.31 6.45
N LEU A 171 6.94 -1.96 6.45
CA LEU A 171 5.90 -1.18 7.12
C LEU A 171 4.58 -1.10 6.35
N PHE A 172 4.59 -1.46 5.06
CA PHE A 172 3.36 -1.61 4.27
C PHE A 172 2.80 -3.01 4.48
N VAL A 173 1.72 -3.14 5.24
CA VAL A 173 1.07 -4.43 5.49
C VAL A 173 0.05 -4.72 4.40
N HIS A 174 -0.01 -5.95 3.91
CA HIS A 174 -1.04 -6.36 2.96
C HIS A 174 -2.42 -6.22 3.60
N LEU A 175 -3.35 -5.60 2.89
CA LEU A 175 -4.68 -5.31 3.40
C LEU A 175 -5.76 -6.13 2.68
N LEU A 176 -5.80 -6.08 1.35
CA LEU A 176 -6.84 -6.72 0.55
C LEU A 176 -6.33 -7.01 -0.86
N GLU A 177 -6.79 -8.13 -1.43
CA GLU A 177 -6.72 -8.36 -2.87
C GLU A 177 -8.12 -8.16 -3.45
N ALA A 178 -8.25 -7.19 -4.37
CA ALA A 178 -9.51 -6.88 -5.05
C ALA A 178 -9.40 -7.26 -6.53
N LYS A 179 -10.50 -7.77 -7.10
CA LYS A 179 -10.62 -7.96 -8.54
C LYS A 179 -11.19 -6.71 -9.16
N LEU A 180 -10.45 -6.14 -10.11
CA LEU A 180 -10.89 -4.97 -10.86
C LEU A 180 -11.25 -5.37 -12.28
N THR A 181 -12.49 -5.08 -12.67
CA THR A 181 -13.00 -5.27 -14.03
C THR A 181 -12.65 -4.04 -14.86
N ASN A 182 -11.97 -4.23 -15.98
CA ASN A 182 -11.67 -3.17 -16.92
C ASN A 182 -12.87 -2.84 -17.83
N LEU A 183 -12.75 -1.80 -18.66
CA LEU A 183 -13.80 -1.38 -19.60
C LEU A 183 -14.21 -2.45 -20.61
N TYR A 184 -13.39 -3.48 -20.81
CA TYR A 184 -13.64 -4.62 -21.69
C TYR A 184 -14.20 -5.85 -20.96
N GLY A 185 -14.58 -5.72 -19.67
CA GLY A 185 -15.13 -6.81 -18.88
C GLY A 185 -14.11 -7.82 -18.34
N ARG A 186 -12.80 -7.56 -18.50
CA ARG A 186 -11.74 -8.46 -18.00
C ARG A 186 -11.38 -8.10 -16.57
N GLU A 187 -11.32 -9.11 -15.72
CA GLU A 187 -10.90 -8.97 -14.33
C GLU A 187 -9.39 -9.16 -14.17
N ALA A 188 -8.76 -8.35 -13.31
CA ALA A 188 -7.39 -8.55 -12.86
C ALA A 188 -7.29 -8.42 -11.34
N PRO A 189 -6.56 -9.33 -10.65
CA PRO A 189 -6.30 -9.18 -9.22
C PRO A 189 -5.36 -8.00 -8.98
N CYS A 190 -5.69 -7.20 -7.97
CA CYS A 190 -4.94 -6.03 -7.56
C CYS A 190 -4.81 -6.01 -6.04
N ALA A 191 -3.58 -5.89 -5.55
CA ALA A 191 -3.31 -5.86 -4.12
C ALA A 191 -3.31 -4.44 -3.58
N PHE A 192 -3.81 -4.28 -2.37
CA PHE A 192 -3.77 -3.07 -1.56
C PHE A 192 -2.95 -3.30 -0.31
N PHE A 193 -2.15 -2.32 0.04
CA PHE A 193 -1.29 -2.31 1.20
C PHE A 193 -1.56 -1.04 2.01
N VAL A 194 -1.43 -1.14 3.33
CA VAL A 194 -1.54 0.01 4.22
C VAL A 194 -0.26 0.18 5.03
N ARG A 195 0.26 1.40 5.05
CA ARG A 195 1.21 1.84 6.07
C ARG A 195 0.41 2.59 7.12
N LEU A 196 0.40 2.09 8.36
CA LEU A 196 -0.26 2.76 9.47
C LEU A 196 0.50 4.04 9.86
N GLY A 197 -0.25 5.06 10.25
CA GLY A 197 0.32 6.33 10.71
C GLY A 197 0.92 6.18 12.10
N THR A 198 2.23 6.35 12.22
CA THR A 198 2.98 6.17 13.48
C THR A 198 3.95 7.32 13.69
N GLU A 199 4.94 7.43 12.82
CA GLU A 199 5.99 8.45 12.87
C GLU A 199 6.18 9.09 11.49
N ASN A 200 6.65 10.33 11.49
CA ASN A 200 7.06 11.02 10.27
C ASN A 200 8.30 10.36 9.67
N ARG A 201 8.15 9.80 8.48
CA ARG A 201 9.22 9.13 7.74
C ARG A 201 9.26 9.60 6.31
N ARG A 202 10.46 9.93 5.88
CA ARG A 202 10.76 10.29 4.49
C ARG A 202 10.98 9.02 3.68
N TYR A 203 10.27 8.92 2.57
CA TYR A 203 10.37 7.85 1.58
C TYR A 203 10.97 8.40 0.29
N ASP A 204 11.86 7.61 -0.31
CA ASP A 204 12.32 7.85 -1.66
C ASP A 204 11.15 7.65 -2.63
N VAL A 205 11.02 8.58 -3.57
CA VAL A 205 10.06 8.46 -4.68
C VAL A 205 10.83 7.95 -5.89
N ILE A 206 10.35 6.87 -6.50
CA ILE A 206 11.02 6.27 -7.67
C ILE A 206 10.62 7.01 -8.93
N ALA A 207 9.32 7.22 -9.10
CA ALA A 207 8.74 7.99 -10.18
C ALA A 207 7.49 8.72 -9.67
N CYS A 208 7.12 9.81 -10.33
CA CYS A 208 5.90 10.53 -10.03
C CYS A 208 5.29 11.11 -11.30
N GLY A 209 3.97 11.25 -11.37
CA GLY A 209 3.33 11.76 -12.58
C GLY A 209 1.83 11.89 -12.48
N LEU A 210 1.22 12.17 -13.62
CA LEU A 210 -0.24 12.23 -13.79
C LEU A 210 -0.78 10.84 -14.13
N THR A 211 -1.94 10.50 -13.58
CA THR A 211 -2.63 9.25 -13.93
C THR A 211 -3.27 9.34 -15.31
N LYS A 212 -3.53 8.19 -15.94
CA LYS A 212 -4.17 8.08 -17.26
C LYS A 212 -5.45 7.22 -17.22
N PHE A 213 -6.11 7.15 -16.07
CA PHE A 213 -7.38 6.44 -15.96
C PHE A 213 -8.44 7.05 -16.87
N ASP A 214 -9.38 6.21 -17.27
CA ASP A 214 -10.51 6.66 -18.05
C ASP A 214 -11.46 7.50 -17.18
N GLU A 215 -11.74 8.70 -17.67
CA GLU A 215 -12.68 9.62 -17.03
C GLU A 215 -14.12 9.41 -17.48
N SER A 216 -14.35 8.55 -18.48
CA SER A 216 -15.69 8.32 -18.98
C SER A 216 -16.56 7.71 -17.89
N ASP A 217 -17.81 8.17 -17.83
CA ASP A 217 -18.81 7.65 -16.90
C ASP A 217 -19.32 6.26 -17.31
N CYS A 218 -18.66 5.56 -18.24
CA CYS A 218 -19.08 4.28 -18.78
C CYS A 218 -19.39 3.29 -17.66
N VAL A 219 -20.68 3.10 -17.42
CA VAL A 219 -21.24 2.10 -16.52
C VAL A 219 -21.08 0.77 -17.23
N VAL A 220 -19.96 0.09 -17.01
CA VAL A 220 -19.96 -1.36 -17.22
C VAL A 220 -20.79 -1.91 -16.06
N PRO A 221 -21.98 -2.50 -16.32
CA PRO A 221 -22.75 -3.11 -15.25
C PRO A 221 -21.88 -4.17 -14.57
N PRO A 222 -21.96 -4.32 -13.24
CA PRO A 222 -21.22 -5.36 -12.55
C PRO A 222 -21.53 -6.70 -13.22
N PRO A 223 -20.53 -7.60 -13.39
CA PRO A 223 -20.83 -8.96 -13.78
C PRO A 223 -21.86 -9.49 -12.80
N ALA A 224 -22.94 -10.11 -13.31
CA ALA A 224 -24.01 -10.65 -12.49
C ALA A 224 -23.37 -11.48 -11.38
N ALA A 225 -23.45 -11.00 -10.13
CA ALA A 225 -23.03 -11.79 -9.00
C ALA A 225 -23.83 -13.08 -9.08
N ALA A 226 -23.15 -14.21 -9.27
CA ALA A 226 -23.74 -15.50 -8.96
C ALA A 226 -24.14 -15.38 -7.48
N GLN A 227 -25.44 -15.20 -7.22
CA GLN A 227 -25.96 -15.28 -5.87
C GLN A 227 -25.47 -16.61 -5.32
N PRO A 228 -24.91 -16.66 -4.10
CA PRO A 228 -24.69 -17.94 -3.46
C PRO A 228 -26.07 -18.57 -3.31
N ASP A 229 -26.27 -19.69 -4.01
CA ASP A 229 -27.49 -20.48 -3.95
C ASP A 229 -27.64 -20.97 -2.50
N LEU A 230 -28.40 -20.22 -1.70
CA LEU A 230 -28.63 -20.45 -0.27
C LEU A 230 -29.62 -21.61 -0.02
N ASN A 231 -29.87 -22.45 -1.01
CA ASN A 231 -30.81 -23.57 -0.97
C ASN A 231 -30.15 -24.93 -0.65
N LEU A 232 -29.13 -24.93 0.20
CA LEU A 232 -28.61 -26.14 0.83
C LEU A 232 -28.53 -25.95 2.35
N ARG A 233 -29.71 -25.85 2.98
CA ARG A 233 -29.89 -26.22 4.39
C ARG A 233 -30.46 -27.63 4.46
N LEU A 234 -29.59 -28.56 4.86
CA LEU A 234 -29.96 -29.88 5.33
C LEU A 234 -30.71 -29.78 6.67
N SER A 235 -31.95 -30.27 6.62
CA SER A 235 -32.65 -31.12 7.61
C SER A 235 -32.77 -30.68 9.08
N VAL A 236 -34.01 -30.43 9.52
CA VAL A 236 -34.52 -30.91 10.81
C VAL A 236 -36.01 -31.27 10.67
N GLN A 237 -36.34 -32.55 10.85
CA GLN A 237 -37.66 -33.02 11.25
C GLN A 237 -37.99 -32.45 12.62
N SER A 238 -39.16 -31.83 12.77
CA SER A 238 -39.91 -31.83 14.03
C SER A 238 -41.38 -31.72 13.66
N GLU A 239 -42.10 -32.79 13.97
CA GLU A 239 -43.54 -32.86 13.99
C GLU A 239 -44.09 -31.97 15.13
N GLU A 240 -45.40 -31.70 15.04
CA GLU A 240 -46.30 -31.20 16.09
C GLU A 240 -46.27 -29.69 16.38
N ASP A 241 -47.20 -28.97 15.72
CA ASP A 241 -48.32 -28.35 16.46
C ASP A 241 -49.34 -27.73 15.48
N VAL A 242 -50.46 -28.43 15.26
CA VAL A 242 -51.68 -27.85 14.68
C VAL A 242 -52.75 -27.83 15.76
N MET A 243 -53.00 -26.62 16.24
CA MET A 243 -54.02 -26.23 17.19
C MET A 243 -55.43 -26.56 16.66
N LYS A 244 -56.24 -27.29 17.42
CA LYS A 244 -57.70 -27.18 17.42
C LYS A 244 -58.23 -27.25 18.86
N PRO A 245 -59.13 -26.34 19.27
CA PRO A 245 -59.72 -26.37 20.59
C PRO A 245 -60.99 -27.23 20.58
N GLU A 246 -61.20 -28.03 21.61
CA GLU A 246 -62.52 -28.56 21.95
C GLU A 246 -62.76 -28.38 23.45
N ILE A 247 -63.89 -27.73 23.76
CA ILE A 247 -64.34 -27.33 25.08
C ILE A 247 -65.20 -28.46 25.65
N VAL A 248 -64.90 -28.99 26.85
CA VAL A 248 -65.90 -29.64 27.72
C VAL A 248 -65.59 -29.34 29.21
N TYR A 249 -66.64 -28.99 29.93
CA TYR A 249 -66.75 -28.44 31.29
C TYR A 249 -66.31 -29.36 32.44
N PRO A 250 -66.07 -28.81 33.65
CA PRO A 250 -65.60 -29.55 34.81
C PRO A 250 -66.74 -30.32 35.49
N LYS A 251 -66.42 -31.48 36.07
CA LYS A 251 -67.15 -32.05 37.19
C LYS A 251 -66.23 -32.14 38.40
N ASN A 252 -66.66 -31.43 39.43
CA ASN A 252 -66.26 -31.58 40.82
C ASN A 252 -66.59 -32.99 41.35
N GLU A 253 -66.11 -33.25 42.57
CA GLU A 253 -66.37 -34.37 43.49
C GLU A 253 -65.35 -35.51 43.35
N ALA A 254 -64.72 -36.03 44.42
CA ALA A 254 -64.64 -35.71 45.83
C ALA A 254 -63.42 -36.49 46.38
#